data_AF-A0A2S9Y3F9-F1
#
_entry.id   AF-A0A2S9Y3F9-F1
#
_cell.length_a   1.000
_cell.length_b   1.000
_cell.length_c   1.000
_cell.angle_alpha   90.00
_cell.angle_beta   90.00
_cell.angle_gamma   90.00
#
_symmetry.space_group_name_H-M   'P 1'
#
loop_
_entity.id
_entity.type
_entity.pdbx_description
1 polymer ?
#
loop_
_entity_poly.entity_id
_entity_poly.type
_entity_poly.pdbx_seq_one_letter_code
_entity_poly.pdbx_strand_id
1 'polypeptide(L)'
;MLRHGTLLTCLLTLTATSLACADSTADGGKDDANDGGTASETAGGSEASGTMSSTGTMGDGDGDGDGDGDGDPGDGDGDPGDGDGDPGDGDGDGDGDGDGDGDGDGDGDGDQCEVAEIACDGIDEDCNGIIDDLDEGMDGFCDCYRIGIIGNKGSNPASDFEVWLEEKGTTATRFGMLGNHQLTADDLAEFDILIVDRLTHQYSAQEAAILQTWIAAGHGLISMAGYGNSAADVTQQNSLVSISTGLSYAAPIYIDPTEVWQNHPVADGAEGVQIHGGWQVVGPGMVFVRPEGENNTSLGTAVELSDGAAIVFSDEWISFDSEWQQIPEVEVFWQNMISWVGPKTFCVDPQ
;
A
#
# COMPACT_ATOMS: atom_id res chain seq x y z
N MET A 1 12.78 -36.57 50.70
CA MET A 1 11.67 -35.63 50.90
C MET A 1 11.18 -35.20 49.52
N LEU A 2 10.17 -35.90 48.98
CA LEU A 2 9.51 -35.54 47.73
C LEU A 2 8.35 -34.60 48.05
N ARG A 3 8.28 -33.42 47.40
CA ARG A 3 7.09 -32.58 47.40
C ARG A 3 6.40 -32.72 46.04
N HIS A 4 5.17 -33.22 46.08
CA HIS A 4 4.24 -33.27 44.95
C HIS A 4 3.62 -31.89 44.77
N GLY A 5 3.63 -31.39 43.53
CA GLY A 5 2.86 -30.22 43.09
C GLY A 5 1.51 -30.67 42.52
N THR A 6 0.44 -30.08 43.05
CA THR A 6 -0.96 -30.40 42.74
C THR A 6 -1.41 -29.64 41.50
N LEU A 7 -1.86 -30.35 40.46
CA LEU A 7 -2.59 -29.80 39.32
C LEU A 7 -3.96 -29.29 39.76
N LEU A 8 -4.27 -28.04 39.44
CA LEU A 8 -5.58 -27.43 39.61
C LEU A 8 -6.32 -27.47 38.27
N THR A 9 -7.30 -28.37 38.15
CA THR A 9 -8.17 -28.52 36.99
C THR A 9 -9.32 -27.51 37.11
N CYS A 10 -9.34 -26.50 36.25
CA CYS A 10 -10.42 -25.52 36.17
C CYS A 10 -11.55 -26.08 35.29
N LEU A 11 -12.69 -26.38 35.92
CA LEU A 11 -13.89 -26.93 35.29
C LEU A 11 -14.84 -25.77 34.96
N LEU A 12 -14.83 -25.29 33.72
CA LEU A 12 -15.77 -24.26 33.26
C LEU A 12 -17.13 -24.92 32.98
N THR A 13 -18.17 -24.44 33.66
CA THR A 13 -19.56 -24.90 33.53
C THR A 13 -20.32 -24.00 32.56
N LEU A 14 -20.74 -24.58 31.44
CA LEU A 14 -21.55 -23.95 30.40
C LEU A 14 -23.01 -23.87 30.88
N THR A 15 -23.54 -22.65 31.07
CA THR A 15 -24.96 -22.42 31.38
C THR A 15 -25.67 -21.89 30.14
N ALA A 16 -26.50 -22.73 29.52
CA ALA A 16 -27.39 -22.35 28.43
C ALA A 16 -28.63 -21.64 29.01
N THR A 17 -28.82 -20.37 28.65
CA THR A 17 -30.08 -19.65 28.87
C THR A 17 -30.85 -19.60 27.55
N SER A 18 -32.05 -20.19 27.57
CA SER A 18 -33.01 -20.19 26.48
C SER A 18 -33.86 -18.93 26.58
N LEU A 19 -33.85 -18.10 25.53
CA LEU A 19 -34.75 -16.97 25.39
C LEU A 19 -35.99 -17.40 24.62
N ALA A 20 -37.12 -17.40 25.32
CA ALA A 20 -38.45 -17.63 24.76
C ALA A 20 -39.09 -16.27 24.42
N CYS A 21 -39.63 -16.14 23.20
CA CYS A 21 -40.58 -15.09 22.85
C CYS A 21 -41.87 -15.75 22.34
N ALA A 22 -42.93 -15.63 23.13
CA ALA A 22 -44.33 -15.80 22.74
C ALA A 22 -44.82 -14.44 22.19
N ASP A 23 -45.35 -14.39 20.97
CA ASP A 23 -46.77 -14.50 20.58
C ASP A 23 -47.67 -13.36 21.07
N SER A 24 -48.19 -12.58 20.12
CA SER A 24 -49.61 -12.18 19.95
C SER A 24 -49.72 -10.86 19.17
N THR A 25 -50.32 -10.85 17.98
CA THR A 25 -51.67 -10.31 17.71
C THR A 25 -52.03 -10.28 16.23
N ALA A 26 -53.30 -10.63 15.99
CA ALA A 26 -54.03 -10.80 14.74
C ALA A 26 -54.26 -9.53 13.91
N ASP A 27 -54.39 -9.70 12.59
CA ASP A 27 -55.50 -9.22 11.72
C ASP A 27 -55.27 -9.88 10.34
N GLY A 28 -56.17 -10.54 9.61
CA GLY A 28 -57.57 -10.27 9.30
C GLY A 28 -57.67 -10.44 7.78
N GLY A 29 -58.18 -11.59 7.32
CA GLY A 29 -58.00 -12.08 5.95
C GLY A 29 -58.78 -11.36 4.85
N LYS A 30 -58.53 -11.81 3.61
CA LYS A 30 -59.56 -11.99 2.58
C LYS A 30 -59.09 -12.92 1.48
N ASP A 31 -59.99 -13.84 1.18
CA ASP A 31 -59.97 -14.83 0.13
C ASP A 31 -59.83 -14.19 -1.26
N ASP A 32 -59.18 -14.88 -2.19
CA ASP A 32 -59.82 -15.23 -3.46
C ASP A 32 -59.06 -16.36 -4.15
N ALA A 33 -59.80 -17.44 -4.37
CA ALA A 33 -59.40 -18.60 -5.13
C ALA A 33 -59.24 -18.26 -6.62
N ASN A 34 -58.22 -18.82 -7.27
CA ASN A 34 -58.47 -19.32 -8.62
C ASN A 34 -57.68 -20.61 -8.90
N ASP A 35 -58.46 -21.53 -9.42
CA ASP A 35 -58.25 -22.95 -9.69
C ASP A 35 -57.91 -23.15 -11.18
N GLY A 36 -57.35 -24.32 -11.50
CA GLY A 36 -57.10 -24.81 -12.86
C GLY A 36 -55.62 -24.72 -13.27
N GLY A 37 -54.79 -25.75 -13.18
CA GLY A 37 -55.06 -27.15 -13.46
C GLY A 37 -54.86 -27.41 -14.96
N THR A 38 -53.80 -28.11 -15.35
CA THR A 38 -53.87 -29.38 -16.12
C THR A 38 -52.47 -29.84 -16.54
N ALA A 39 -52.29 -31.16 -16.40
CA ALA A 39 -51.11 -31.94 -16.68
C ALA A 39 -50.82 -32.07 -18.18
N SER A 40 -49.58 -32.46 -18.53
CA SER A 40 -49.38 -33.64 -19.38
C SER A 40 -47.92 -34.04 -19.38
N GLU A 41 -47.68 -35.33 -19.09
CA GLU A 41 -46.45 -36.06 -19.29
C GLU A 41 -46.04 -36.09 -20.78
N THR A 42 -44.77 -36.36 -21.10
CA THR A 42 -44.33 -37.63 -21.73
C THR A 42 -42.82 -37.61 -22.05
N ALA A 43 -42.25 -38.78 -21.83
CA ALA A 43 -40.90 -39.31 -22.06
C ALA A 43 -40.14 -38.96 -23.36
N GLY A 44 -38.81 -39.15 -23.28
CA GLY A 44 -38.16 -40.15 -24.15
C GLY A 44 -36.99 -39.69 -25.03
N GLY A 45 -35.76 -39.98 -24.58
CA GLY A 45 -34.84 -40.89 -25.29
C GLY A 45 -33.98 -40.42 -26.48
N SER A 46 -32.70 -40.81 -26.38
CA SER A 46 -31.82 -41.33 -27.44
C SER A 46 -30.75 -40.42 -28.08
N GLU A 47 -29.50 -40.68 -27.68
CA GLU A 47 -28.33 -41.01 -28.51
C GLU A 47 -28.41 -40.69 -30.01
N ALA A 48 -27.48 -39.86 -30.50
CA ALA A 48 -26.98 -39.91 -31.88
C ALA A 48 -25.55 -39.37 -31.99
N SER A 49 -24.62 -40.31 -32.17
CA SER A 49 -23.31 -40.15 -32.80
C SER A 49 -23.41 -39.48 -34.17
N GLY A 50 -22.45 -38.59 -34.49
CA GLY A 50 -22.43 -37.87 -35.76
C GLY A 50 -21.13 -37.10 -36.03
N THR A 51 -20.09 -37.85 -36.41
CA THR A 51 -18.89 -37.40 -37.12
C THR A 51 -19.20 -36.47 -38.29
N MET A 52 -18.55 -35.30 -38.37
CA MET A 52 -18.23 -34.64 -39.65
C MET A 52 -16.89 -33.90 -39.53
N SER A 53 -15.88 -34.50 -40.17
CA SER A 53 -14.62 -33.90 -40.57
C SER A 53 -14.83 -33.18 -41.91
N SER A 54 -14.42 -31.91 -42.02
CA SER A 54 -14.29 -31.18 -43.28
C SER A 54 -13.27 -30.04 -43.08
N THR A 55 -12.00 -30.27 -43.42
CA THR A 55 -11.33 -29.74 -44.63
C THR A 55 -11.17 -28.22 -44.70
N GLY A 56 -9.96 -27.75 -44.35
CA GLY A 56 -9.10 -26.98 -45.24
C GLY A 56 -9.47 -25.53 -45.57
N THR A 57 -8.68 -24.58 -45.08
CA THR A 57 -8.27 -23.43 -45.90
C THR A 57 -6.86 -23.00 -45.52
N MET A 58 -5.97 -23.09 -46.50
CA MET A 58 -4.58 -22.62 -46.48
C MET A 58 -4.57 -21.09 -46.44
N GLY A 59 -3.58 -20.52 -45.75
CA GLY A 59 -3.34 -19.09 -45.70
C GLY A 59 -1.89 -18.83 -45.35
N ASP A 60 -1.01 -19.11 -46.31
CA ASP A 60 0.41 -18.81 -46.26
C ASP A 60 0.57 -17.30 -46.55
N GLY A 61 1.01 -16.55 -45.54
CA GLY A 61 1.25 -15.11 -45.63
C GLY A 61 2.72 -14.80 -45.38
N ASP A 62 3.56 -15.11 -46.36
CA ASP A 62 4.96 -14.68 -46.40
C ASP A 62 5.00 -13.17 -46.65
N GLY A 63 5.43 -12.42 -45.62
CA GLY A 63 5.67 -10.99 -45.68
C GLY A 63 7.15 -10.69 -45.50
N ASP A 64 7.92 -10.91 -46.56
CA ASP A 64 9.31 -10.45 -46.68
C ASP A 64 9.33 -8.92 -46.69
N GLY A 65 9.87 -8.34 -45.63
CA GLY A 65 10.13 -6.92 -45.48
C GLY A 65 11.61 -6.68 -45.30
N ASP A 66 12.36 -6.76 -46.40
CA ASP A 66 13.75 -6.32 -46.49
C ASP A 66 13.80 -4.80 -46.30
N GLY A 67 14.33 -4.37 -45.16
CA GLY A 67 14.55 -2.97 -44.81
C GLY A 67 16.03 -2.72 -44.56
N ASP A 68 16.81 -2.68 -45.64
CA ASP A 68 18.21 -2.25 -45.65
C ASP A 68 18.27 -0.74 -45.35
N GLY A 69 18.45 -0.40 -44.08
CA GLY A 69 18.70 0.95 -43.59
C GLY A 69 20.18 1.18 -43.33
N ASP A 70 20.96 1.32 -44.40
CA ASP A 70 22.32 1.86 -44.34
C ASP A 70 22.26 3.37 -44.04
N GLY A 71 22.81 3.78 -42.90
CA GLY A 71 22.88 5.19 -42.48
C GLY A 71 23.96 5.42 -41.42
N ASP A 72 25.19 5.61 -41.91
CA ASP A 72 26.43 6.13 -41.32
C ASP A 72 26.64 6.19 -39.77
N PRO A 73 27.78 5.68 -39.27
CA PRO A 73 28.31 6.08 -37.98
C PRO A 73 28.91 7.48 -38.07
N GLY A 74 28.31 8.44 -37.37
CA GLY A 74 28.87 9.78 -37.16
C GLY A 74 30.18 9.72 -36.37
N ASP A 75 31.25 9.98 -37.09
CA ASP A 75 32.60 10.37 -36.70
C ASP A 75 32.60 11.77 -36.07
N GLY A 76 32.16 11.83 -34.81
CA GLY A 76 32.30 13.00 -33.94
C GLY A 76 33.69 13.10 -33.33
N ASP A 77 34.70 13.33 -34.17
CA ASP A 77 36.03 13.77 -33.75
C ASP A 77 35.95 15.25 -33.32
N GLY A 78 35.93 15.50 -32.02
CA GLY A 78 36.04 16.84 -31.43
C GLY A 78 36.90 16.79 -30.18
N ASP A 79 38.09 17.39 -30.27
CA ASP A 79 39.20 17.41 -29.32
C ASP A 79 38.83 17.51 -27.82
N PRO A 80 39.58 16.81 -26.94
CA PRO A 80 39.64 17.18 -25.53
C PRO A 80 40.41 18.50 -25.40
N GLY A 81 39.70 19.57 -25.04
CA GLY A 81 40.28 20.85 -24.68
C GLY A 81 41.19 20.72 -23.45
N ASP A 82 42.48 20.73 -23.75
CA ASP A 82 43.63 21.05 -22.93
C ASP A 82 43.56 22.52 -22.46
N GLY A 83 42.74 22.72 -21.43
CA GLY A 83 42.68 23.95 -20.64
C GLY A 83 43.58 23.86 -19.41
N ASP A 84 44.90 23.95 -19.64
CA ASP A 84 45.86 24.32 -18.61
C ASP A 84 45.58 25.77 -18.16
N GLY A 85 45.13 25.95 -16.91
CA GLY A 85 44.84 27.27 -16.36
C GLY A 85 44.86 27.27 -14.83
N ASP A 86 46.06 27.35 -14.27
CA ASP A 86 46.47 27.75 -12.92
C ASP A 86 45.67 27.25 -11.69
N PRO A 87 46.31 26.48 -10.77
CA PRO A 87 45.90 26.52 -9.37
C PRO A 87 46.36 27.87 -8.81
N GLY A 88 45.42 28.82 -8.74
CA GLY A 88 45.61 30.07 -8.02
C GLY A 88 45.84 29.80 -6.53
N ASP A 89 47.11 29.88 -6.17
CA ASP A 89 47.71 30.09 -4.86
C ASP A 89 47.18 31.39 -4.25
N GLY A 90 45.97 31.30 -3.69
CA GLY A 90 45.39 32.28 -2.79
C GLY A 90 45.85 32.05 -1.37
N ASP A 91 47.08 32.46 -1.07
CA ASP A 91 47.59 32.67 0.29
C ASP A 91 46.80 33.83 0.93
N GLY A 92 45.61 33.52 1.43
CA GLY A 92 44.79 34.39 2.24
C GLY A 92 45.10 34.18 3.72
N ASP A 93 46.29 34.60 4.15
CA ASP A 93 46.63 34.82 5.56
C ASP A 93 45.76 35.97 6.10
N GLY A 94 44.53 35.64 6.43
CA GLY A 94 43.61 36.47 7.19
C GLY A 94 43.80 36.18 8.67
N ASP A 95 44.86 36.73 9.25
CA ASP A 95 45.02 36.93 10.70
C ASP A 95 43.91 37.88 11.17
N GLY A 96 42.71 37.32 11.32
CA GLY A 96 41.57 37.95 11.95
C GLY A 96 41.57 37.58 13.42
N ASP A 97 42.45 38.23 14.19
CA ASP A 97 42.40 38.32 15.65
C ASP A 97 41.12 39.08 16.06
N GLY A 98 39.99 38.40 15.90
CA GLY A 98 38.69 38.83 16.38
C GLY A 98 38.52 38.35 17.80
N ASP A 99 39.20 39.01 18.73
CA ASP A 99 38.89 39.00 20.16
C ASP A 99 37.51 39.65 20.35
N GLY A 100 36.46 38.88 20.05
CA GLY A 100 35.07 39.17 20.36
C GLY A 100 34.75 38.73 21.78
N ASP A 101 35.25 39.49 22.75
CA ASP A 101 34.86 39.44 24.14
C ASP A 101 33.37 39.80 24.29
N GLY A 102 32.54 38.86 24.78
CA GLY A 102 31.21 39.15 25.32
C GLY A 102 30.19 39.59 24.26
N ASP A 103 28.97 39.09 24.22
CA ASP A 103 28.08 38.74 25.31
C ASP A 103 27.25 37.56 24.76
N GLY A 104 27.13 36.44 25.45
CA GLY A 104 26.32 36.45 26.65
C GLY A 104 24.82 36.59 26.36
N ASP A 105 24.41 36.53 25.10
CA ASP A 105 23.01 36.44 24.64
C ASP A 105 22.74 34.95 24.33
N GLY A 106 22.51 34.02 25.24
CA GLY A 106 21.90 34.19 26.55
C GLY A 106 20.48 34.74 26.43
N ASP A 107 19.87 34.60 25.25
CA ASP A 107 18.52 35.04 24.88
C ASP A 107 17.45 34.52 25.83
N GLY A 108 17.69 33.43 26.57
CA GLY A 108 16.97 33.19 27.83
C GLY A 108 15.45 33.08 27.69
N ASP A 109 14.95 32.92 26.49
CA ASP A 109 14.04 31.87 26.07
C ASP A 109 14.80 30.54 26.23
N GLY A 110 14.91 29.95 27.41
CA GLY A 110 13.71 29.61 28.14
C GLY A 110 12.77 28.73 27.30
N ASP A 111 13.24 28.11 26.20
CA ASP A 111 12.61 27.00 25.50
C ASP A 111 12.47 25.87 26.52
N GLN A 112 11.43 26.00 27.31
CA GLN A 112 10.91 24.93 28.12
C GLN A 112 10.33 23.99 27.09
N CYS A 113 11.12 22.98 26.75
CA CYS A 113 10.61 21.78 26.12
C CYS A 113 9.30 21.44 26.85
N GLU A 114 8.22 21.44 26.09
CA GLU A 114 6.93 21.03 26.58
C GLU A 114 7.00 19.56 26.99
N VAL A 115 5.99 19.09 27.72
CA VAL A 115 5.99 17.70 28.19
C VAL A 115 5.53 16.71 27.12
N ALA A 116 5.00 17.22 26.00
CA ALA A 116 4.50 16.47 24.86
C ALA A 116 4.33 17.43 23.68
N GLU A 117 4.28 16.86 22.47
CA GLU A 117 3.92 17.56 21.24
C GLU A 117 2.48 18.11 21.31
N ILE A 118 2.24 19.26 20.69
CA ILE A 118 0.92 19.95 20.73
C ILE A 118 0.41 20.36 19.36
N ALA A 119 1.26 20.34 18.32
CA ALA A 119 0.90 20.79 16.99
C ALA A 119 1.63 19.98 15.90
N CYS A 120 1.14 20.13 14.67
CA CYS A 120 1.81 19.63 13.47
C CYS A 120 2.33 20.83 12.68
N ASP A 121 3.36 21.51 13.19
CA ASP A 121 3.85 22.77 12.64
C ASP A 121 5.33 22.77 12.24
N GLY A 122 5.99 21.62 12.35
CA GLY A 122 7.38 21.40 11.95
C GLY A 122 8.39 21.73 13.05
N ILE A 123 7.94 21.87 14.29
CA ILE A 123 8.75 22.14 15.47
C ILE A 123 8.78 20.85 16.34
N ASP A 124 9.80 20.74 17.18
CA ASP A 124 9.94 19.68 18.18
C ASP A 124 9.69 20.34 19.54
N GLU A 125 8.44 20.38 19.96
CA GLU A 125 8.00 21.15 21.13
C GLU A 125 8.49 20.52 22.43
N ASP A 126 8.63 19.19 22.48
CA ASP A 126 9.06 18.44 23.66
C ASP A 126 10.57 18.13 23.70
N CYS A 127 11.29 18.55 22.66
CA CYS A 127 12.74 18.39 22.47
C CYS A 127 13.22 16.93 22.53
N ASN A 128 12.40 15.96 22.14
CA ASN A 128 12.80 14.55 22.15
C ASN A 128 13.66 14.17 20.92
N GLY A 129 13.80 15.08 19.94
CA GLY A 129 14.52 14.90 18.69
C GLY A 129 13.70 14.34 17.52
N ILE A 130 12.38 14.26 17.68
CA ILE A 130 11.38 13.82 16.70
C ILE A 130 10.42 15.00 16.49
N ILE A 131 10.26 15.40 15.24
CA ILE A 131 9.37 16.52 14.90
C ILE A 131 7.94 15.99 14.73
N ASP A 132 6.97 16.75 15.25
CA ASP A 132 5.52 16.56 15.05
C ASP A 132 5.04 15.12 15.36
N ASP A 133 5.44 14.48 16.47
CA ASP A 133 5.04 13.10 16.83
C ASP A 133 3.70 12.99 17.60
N LEU A 134 2.72 13.83 17.28
CA LEU A 134 1.41 13.89 17.94
C LEU A 134 0.50 12.68 17.64
N ASP A 135 -0.06 12.04 18.69
CA ASP A 135 -1.16 11.06 18.64
C ASP A 135 -2.40 11.55 19.42
N GLU A 136 -3.20 12.44 18.84
CA GLU A 136 -4.46 12.91 19.43
C GLU A 136 -5.52 11.80 19.37
N GLY A 137 -5.44 10.87 20.30
CA GLY A 137 -6.37 9.75 20.39
C GLY A 137 -5.77 8.53 21.06
N MET A 138 -4.44 8.45 21.10
CA MET A 138 -3.68 7.27 21.49
C MET A 138 -4.11 6.03 20.69
N ASP A 139 -4.37 6.22 19.40
CA ASP A 139 -4.69 5.14 18.47
C ASP A 139 -3.45 4.61 17.74
N GLY A 140 -2.31 5.28 17.96
CA GLY A 140 -0.99 4.98 17.46
C GLY A 140 -0.80 5.26 15.97
N PHE A 141 -1.70 6.03 15.37
CA PHE A 141 -1.41 6.79 14.17
C PHE A 141 -0.78 8.12 14.58
N CYS A 142 0.13 8.64 13.74
CA CYS A 142 0.59 10.00 13.93
C CYS A 142 -0.30 10.93 13.13
N ASP A 143 -0.91 11.90 13.81
CA ASP A 143 -1.91 12.79 13.22
C ASP A 143 -1.28 13.75 12.21
N CYS A 144 0.03 13.98 12.31
CA CYS A 144 0.74 14.92 11.48
C CYS A 144 1.03 14.40 10.07
N TYR A 145 0.81 13.11 9.78
CA TYR A 145 1.03 12.57 8.44
C TYR A 145 0.08 13.18 7.40
N ARG A 146 0.67 13.64 6.29
CA ARG A 146 -0.05 14.01 5.06
C ARG A 146 0.01 12.87 4.06
N ILE A 147 -1.14 12.22 3.86
CA ILE A 147 -1.27 11.02 3.04
C ILE A 147 -1.89 11.38 1.70
N GLY A 148 -1.11 11.19 0.63
CA GLY A 148 -1.60 11.23 -0.74
C GLY A 148 -2.17 9.87 -1.13
N ILE A 149 -3.30 9.83 -1.84
CA ILE A 149 -3.84 8.61 -2.43
C ILE A 149 -3.97 8.79 -3.93
N ILE A 150 -3.18 8.04 -4.71
CA ILE A 150 -3.20 8.15 -6.16
C ILE A 150 -4.06 7.05 -6.80
N GLY A 151 -4.95 7.47 -7.70
CA GLY A 151 -5.85 6.59 -8.44
C GLY A 151 -7.29 6.63 -7.96
N ASN A 152 -8.14 5.84 -8.61
CA ASN A 152 -9.55 5.71 -8.25
C ASN A 152 -9.73 4.88 -6.99
N LYS A 153 -10.89 5.03 -6.34
CA LYS A 153 -11.36 4.06 -5.36
C LYS A 153 -11.55 2.70 -6.04
N GLY A 154 -11.37 1.63 -5.27
CA GLY A 154 -11.69 0.26 -5.69
C GLY A 154 -13.13 0.11 -6.23
N SER A 155 -13.40 -1.03 -6.88
CA SER A 155 -14.69 -1.27 -7.55
C SER A 155 -15.89 -1.34 -6.58
N ASN A 156 -15.65 -1.51 -5.28
CA ASN A 156 -16.68 -1.50 -4.26
C ASN A 156 -16.80 -0.08 -3.65
N PRO A 157 -17.90 0.65 -3.90
CA PRO A 157 -18.06 2.05 -3.50
C PRO A 157 -18.21 2.29 -1.98
N ALA A 158 -17.92 1.29 -1.14
CA ALA A 158 -17.99 1.38 0.31
C ALA A 158 -16.68 1.83 0.98
N SER A 159 -15.61 2.14 0.24
CA SER A 159 -14.39 2.67 0.87
C SER A 159 -14.52 4.15 1.22
N ASP A 160 -14.96 4.43 2.44
CA ASP A 160 -14.70 5.68 3.15
C ASP A 160 -13.26 5.68 3.71
N PHE A 161 -12.28 5.22 2.91
CA PHE A 161 -10.90 5.03 3.34
C PHE A 161 -10.19 6.34 3.67
N GLU A 162 -10.42 7.39 2.89
CA GLU A 162 -9.93 8.73 3.22
C GLU A 162 -10.51 9.21 4.54
N VAL A 163 -11.82 9.06 4.73
CA VAL A 163 -12.49 9.49 5.96
C VAL A 163 -11.99 8.67 7.15
N TRP A 164 -11.76 7.37 6.97
CA TRP A 164 -11.19 6.53 8.01
C TRP A 164 -9.78 6.97 8.40
N LEU A 165 -8.92 7.28 7.42
CA LEU A 165 -7.58 7.84 7.68
C LEU A 165 -7.67 9.20 8.41
N GLU A 166 -8.63 10.05 8.04
CA GLU A 166 -8.89 11.34 8.71
C GLU A 166 -9.45 11.17 10.13
N GLU A 167 -10.22 10.11 10.38
CA GLU A 167 -10.70 9.74 11.72
C GLU A 167 -9.58 9.23 12.63
N LYS A 168 -8.44 8.80 12.05
CA LYS A 168 -7.17 8.48 12.73
C LYS A 168 -6.23 9.69 12.82
N GLY A 169 -6.78 10.89 12.73
CA GLY A 169 -6.08 12.17 12.88
C GLY A 169 -5.18 12.62 11.72
N THR A 170 -4.86 11.74 10.76
CA THR A 170 -4.08 12.09 9.56
C THR A 170 -4.84 13.01 8.59
N THR A 171 -4.15 13.55 7.58
CA THR A 171 -4.83 14.14 6.42
C THR A 171 -4.74 13.22 5.21
N ALA A 172 -5.84 13.04 4.48
CA ALA A 172 -5.89 12.16 3.31
C ALA A 172 -6.41 12.89 2.07
N THR A 173 -5.60 12.97 1.00
CA THR A 173 -5.98 13.63 -0.25
C THR A 173 -5.86 12.69 -1.45
N ARG A 174 -6.98 12.45 -2.14
CA ARG A 174 -6.99 11.65 -3.37
C ARG A 174 -6.74 12.48 -4.63
N PHE A 175 -5.83 12.01 -5.48
CA PHE A 175 -5.50 12.63 -6.78
C PHE A 175 -5.24 11.58 -7.88
N GLY A 176 -4.87 12.02 -9.08
CA GLY A 176 -4.51 11.11 -10.18
C GLY A 176 -5.65 10.22 -10.74
N MET A 177 -6.90 10.61 -10.53
CA MET A 177 -8.09 9.84 -10.94
C MET A 177 -8.34 9.85 -12.45
N LEU A 178 -7.78 10.82 -13.18
CA LEU A 178 -7.96 10.95 -14.62
C LEU A 178 -7.04 9.99 -15.38
N GLY A 179 -7.54 9.33 -16.42
CA GLY A 179 -6.79 8.37 -17.26
C GLY A 179 -5.68 8.99 -18.13
N ASN A 180 -5.35 10.26 -17.90
CA ASN A 180 -4.31 11.03 -18.58
C ASN A 180 -3.57 11.95 -17.60
N HIS A 181 -3.70 11.71 -16.30
CA HIS A 181 -2.93 12.41 -15.29
C HIS A 181 -1.44 12.21 -15.56
N GLN A 182 -0.63 13.22 -15.24
CA GLN A 182 0.82 13.12 -15.31
C GLN A 182 1.36 13.35 -13.93
N LEU A 183 2.13 12.41 -13.39
CA LEU A 183 2.72 12.58 -12.07
C LEU A 183 3.87 13.60 -12.13
N THR A 184 3.78 14.64 -11.31
CA THR A 184 4.80 15.66 -11.15
C THR A 184 5.37 15.67 -9.74
N ALA A 185 6.51 16.32 -9.55
CA ALA A 185 7.07 16.52 -8.21
C ALA A 185 6.15 17.40 -7.34
N ASP A 186 5.46 18.37 -7.95
CA ASP A 186 4.54 19.26 -7.24
C ASP A 186 3.33 18.49 -6.69
N ASP A 187 2.87 17.43 -7.39
CA ASP A 187 1.80 16.56 -6.88
C ASP A 187 2.22 15.78 -5.61
N LEU A 188 3.52 15.59 -5.39
CA LEU A 188 4.05 14.82 -4.25
C LEU A 188 4.56 15.72 -3.11
N ALA A 189 4.81 17.01 -3.37
CA ALA A 189 5.50 17.90 -2.45
C ALA A 189 4.76 18.14 -1.12
N GLU A 190 3.45 17.91 -1.10
CA GLU A 190 2.61 18.10 0.08
C GLU A 190 2.41 16.83 0.92
N PHE A 191 2.94 15.68 0.47
CA PHE A 191 2.71 14.40 1.13
C PHE A 191 3.96 13.85 1.79
N ASP A 192 3.75 13.12 2.89
CA ASP A 192 4.76 12.36 3.61
C ASP A 192 4.70 10.88 3.22
N ILE A 193 3.49 10.40 2.94
CA ILE A 193 3.19 9.03 2.53
C ILE A 193 2.28 9.05 1.28
N LEU A 194 2.57 8.18 0.32
CA LEU A 194 1.74 7.98 -0.87
C LEU A 194 1.18 6.55 -0.87
N ILE A 195 -0.14 6.45 -0.94
CA ILE A 195 -0.85 5.19 -1.17
C ILE A 195 -1.21 5.07 -2.65
N VAL A 196 -0.67 4.05 -3.31
CA VAL A 196 -1.04 3.65 -4.67
C VAL A 196 -2.25 2.74 -4.59
N ASP A 197 -3.41 3.33 -4.83
CA ASP A 197 -4.70 2.66 -4.90
C ASP A 197 -4.93 2.14 -6.34
N ARG A 198 -6.11 2.34 -6.93
CA ARG A 198 -6.42 1.89 -8.29
C ARG A 198 -6.01 2.87 -9.37
N LEU A 199 -4.79 2.73 -9.89
CA LEU A 199 -4.37 3.46 -11.10
C LEU A 199 -5.31 3.21 -12.29
N THR A 200 -5.47 4.23 -13.12
CA THR A 200 -6.44 4.28 -14.24
C THR A 200 -5.78 4.24 -15.62
N HIS A 201 -4.45 4.32 -15.64
CA HIS A 201 -3.60 4.30 -16.81
C HIS A 201 -2.16 3.95 -16.39
N GLN A 202 -1.29 3.74 -17.37
CA GLN A 202 0.13 3.51 -17.14
C GLN A 202 0.87 4.84 -17.09
N TYR A 203 1.71 5.00 -16.08
CA TYR A 203 2.66 6.09 -15.95
C TYR A 203 3.94 5.76 -16.72
N SER A 204 4.60 6.79 -17.23
CA SER A 204 5.88 6.65 -17.92
C SER A 204 7.02 6.33 -16.95
N ALA A 205 8.14 5.86 -17.51
CA ALA A 205 9.36 5.64 -16.72
C ALA A 205 9.89 6.93 -16.07
N GLN A 206 9.67 8.09 -16.72
CA GLN A 206 10.03 9.39 -16.16
C GLN A 206 9.20 9.73 -14.92
N GLU A 207 7.89 9.47 -14.97
CA GLU A 207 6.98 9.68 -13.85
C GLU A 207 7.29 8.72 -12.68
N ALA A 208 7.59 7.46 -12.98
CA ALA A 208 8.01 6.52 -11.95
C ALA A 208 9.37 6.90 -11.31
N ALA A 209 10.26 7.56 -12.06
CA ALA A 209 11.52 8.08 -11.52
C ALA A 209 11.33 9.33 -10.64
N ILE A 210 10.29 10.15 -10.89
CA ILE A 210 9.88 11.22 -9.97
C ILE A 210 9.48 10.60 -8.63
N LEU A 211 8.63 9.59 -8.65
CA LEU A 211 8.23 8.87 -7.44
C LEU A 211 9.43 8.21 -6.74
N GLN A 212 10.34 7.58 -7.49
CA GLN A 212 11.57 7.01 -6.93
C GLN A 212 12.41 8.07 -6.18
N THR A 213 12.56 9.25 -6.78
CA THR A 213 13.35 10.34 -6.20
C THR A 213 12.70 10.84 -4.92
N TRP A 214 11.37 10.96 -4.91
CA TRP A 214 10.60 11.34 -3.73
C TRP A 214 10.75 10.31 -2.61
N ILE A 215 10.59 9.02 -2.87
CA ILE A 215 10.83 7.97 -1.85
C ILE A 215 12.26 8.04 -1.33
N ALA A 216 13.25 8.14 -2.22
CA ALA A 216 14.66 8.21 -1.83
C ALA A 216 15.00 9.40 -0.93
N ALA A 217 14.18 10.44 -0.93
CA ALA A 217 14.33 11.64 -0.10
C ALA A 217 13.71 11.52 1.31
N GLY A 218 13.21 10.34 1.70
CA GLY A 218 12.71 10.10 3.06
C GLY A 218 11.22 9.77 3.16
N HIS A 219 10.51 9.76 2.04
CA HIS A 219 9.06 9.60 2.01
C HIS A 219 8.60 8.13 1.91
N GLY A 220 7.36 7.87 2.32
CA GLY A 220 6.78 6.52 2.38
C GLY A 220 5.90 6.16 1.19
N LEU A 221 5.97 4.91 0.71
CA LEU A 221 5.05 4.37 -0.30
C LEU A 221 4.33 3.13 0.22
N ILE A 222 3.01 3.05 0.04
CA ILE A 222 2.25 1.81 0.19
C ILE A 222 1.53 1.55 -1.14
N SER A 223 1.63 0.34 -1.69
CA SER A 223 0.91 -0.04 -2.90
C SER A 223 0.07 -1.29 -2.67
N MET A 224 -1.13 -1.28 -3.27
CA MET A 224 -2.06 -2.42 -3.32
C MET A 224 -2.44 -2.76 -4.76
N ALA A 225 -2.86 -4.00 -5.01
CA ALA A 225 -3.38 -4.48 -6.28
C ALA A 225 -4.62 -5.36 -6.04
N GLY A 226 -5.21 -5.96 -7.10
CA GLY A 226 -6.34 -6.91 -6.97
C GLY A 226 -7.70 -6.38 -7.48
N TYR A 227 -7.84 -5.07 -7.72
CA TYR A 227 -9.10 -4.37 -8.07
C TYR A 227 -10.00 -4.98 -9.17
N GLY A 228 -9.40 -5.68 -10.13
CA GLY A 228 -10.11 -6.30 -11.25
C GLY A 228 -9.52 -7.63 -11.69
N ASN A 229 -8.55 -8.17 -10.95
CA ASN A 229 -7.88 -9.45 -11.25
C ASN A 229 -7.46 -9.58 -12.73
N SER A 230 -7.08 -8.45 -13.34
CA SER A 230 -6.76 -8.36 -14.76
C SER A 230 -5.30 -7.98 -14.99
N ALA A 231 -4.74 -8.48 -16.09
CA ALA A 231 -3.39 -8.10 -16.52
C ALA A 231 -3.27 -6.59 -16.77
N ALA A 232 -4.37 -5.92 -17.15
CA ALA A 232 -4.40 -4.48 -17.37
C ALA A 232 -4.20 -3.72 -16.06
N ASP A 233 -4.86 -4.12 -14.97
CA ASP A 233 -4.70 -3.48 -13.66
C ASP A 233 -3.27 -3.67 -13.15
N VAL A 234 -2.73 -4.90 -13.23
CA VAL A 234 -1.33 -5.17 -12.84
C VAL A 234 -0.34 -4.35 -13.66
N THR A 235 -0.56 -4.21 -14.97
CA THR A 235 0.32 -3.41 -15.82
C THR A 235 0.29 -1.93 -15.43
N GLN A 236 -0.88 -1.40 -15.09
CA GLN A 236 -1.03 -0.03 -14.61
C GLN A 236 -0.29 0.15 -13.28
N GLN A 237 -0.51 -0.74 -12.30
CA GLN A 237 0.10 -0.64 -10.97
C GLN A 237 1.61 -0.74 -11.04
N ASN A 238 2.10 -1.72 -11.78
CA ASN A 238 3.53 -1.92 -11.99
C ASN A 238 4.21 -0.76 -12.71
N SER A 239 3.48 0.08 -13.45
CA SER A 239 4.05 1.23 -14.18
C SER A 239 4.67 2.29 -13.24
N LEU A 240 4.14 2.46 -12.03
CA LEU A 240 4.76 3.28 -10.99
C LEU A 240 5.62 2.43 -10.05
N VAL A 241 5.11 1.30 -9.57
CA VAL A 241 5.70 0.56 -8.45
C VAL A 241 7.04 -0.09 -8.82
N SER A 242 7.16 -0.65 -10.03
CA SER A 242 8.34 -1.45 -10.41
C SER A 242 9.62 -0.64 -10.49
N ILE A 243 9.57 0.53 -11.12
CA ILE A 243 10.74 1.39 -11.27
C ILE A 243 11.04 2.09 -9.95
N SER A 244 10.01 2.54 -9.22
CA SER A 244 10.20 3.31 -7.98
C SER A 244 10.76 2.49 -6.83
N THR A 245 10.41 1.19 -6.75
CA THR A 245 10.75 0.35 -5.58
C THR A 245 11.59 -0.89 -5.91
N GLY A 246 11.59 -1.33 -7.17
CA GLY A 246 12.11 -2.65 -7.56
C GLY A 246 11.17 -3.82 -7.23
N LEU A 247 10.05 -3.57 -6.56
CA LEU A 247 8.97 -4.54 -6.29
C LEU A 247 7.92 -4.51 -7.41
N SER A 248 7.21 -5.61 -7.63
CA SER A 248 6.19 -5.71 -8.67
C SER A 248 5.13 -6.75 -8.33
N TYR A 249 3.96 -6.61 -8.93
CA TYR A 249 2.91 -7.61 -8.92
C TYR A 249 3.11 -8.60 -10.07
N ALA A 250 2.94 -9.89 -9.79
CA ALA A 250 3.05 -10.97 -10.76
C ALA A 250 2.02 -12.07 -10.49
N ALA A 251 1.78 -12.91 -11.50
CA ALA A 251 1.01 -14.14 -11.33
C ALA A 251 1.77 -15.14 -10.43
N PRO A 252 1.07 -16.03 -9.69
CA PRO A 252 -0.38 -16.26 -9.73
C PRO A 252 -1.19 -15.26 -8.89
N ILE A 253 -2.51 -15.35 -9.01
CA ILE A 253 -3.49 -14.70 -8.15
C ILE A 253 -3.85 -15.67 -7.02
N TYR A 254 -4.01 -15.14 -5.81
CA TYR A 254 -4.41 -15.87 -4.61
C TYR A 254 -5.85 -15.51 -4.22
N ILE A 255 -6.59 -16.52 -3.78
CA ILE A 255 -7.98 -16.40 -3.32
C ILE A 255 -8.05 -17.14 -1.99
N ASP A 256 -8.32 -16.40 -0.93
CA ASP A 256 -8.41 -16.85 0.46
C ASP A 256 -7.24 -17.79 0.85
N PRO A 257 -5.96 -17.41 0.61
CA PRO A 257 -4.83 -18.20 1.05
C PRO A 257 -4.80 -18.26 2.58
N THR A 258 -4.34 -19.37 3.17
CA THR A 258 -3.92 -19.31 4.57
C THR A 258 -2.66 -18.43 4.65
N GLU A 259 -2.72 -17.33 5.40
CA GLU A 259 -1.59 -16.43 5.59
C GLU A 259 -0.57 -16.99 6.57
N VAL A 260 0.71 -16.85 6.24
CA VAL A 260 1.84 -17.12 7.13
C VAL A 260 2.62 -15.83 7.31
N TRP A 261 2.33 -15.14 8.41
CA TRP A 261 3.00 -13.93 8.84
C TRP A 261 4.45 -14.20 9.23
N GLN A 262 5.35 -13.32 8.80
CA GLN A 262 6.78 -13.40 9.07
C GLN A 262 7.15 -12.41 10.17
N ASN A 263 8.29 -12.62 10.83
CA ASN A 263 8.78 -11.69 11.85
C ASN A 263 9.22 -10.36 11.21
N HIS A 264 8.32 -9.36 11.23
CA HIS A 264 8.52 -8.03 10.69
C HIS A 264 7.59 -7.04 11.42
N PRO A 265 8.01 -5.77 11.67
CA PRO A 265 7.14 -4.78 12.35
C PRO A 265 5.77 -4.61 11.71
N VAL A 266 5.72 -4.55 10.37
CA VAL A 266 4.45 -4.51 9.59
C VAL A 266 3.48 -5.64 9.95
N ALA A 267 3.98 -6.82 10.36
CA ALA A 267 3.18 -7.99 10.69
C ALA A 267 2.88 -8.12 12.20
N ASP A 268 3.36 -7.21 13.04
CA ASP A 268 3.21 -7.36 14.50
C ASP A 268 1.74 -7.19 14.92
N GLY A 269 1.16 -8.19 15.57
CA GLY A 269 -0.26 -8.21 15.92
C GLY A 269 -1.25 -8.35 14.74
N ALA A 270 -0.78 -8.28 13.49
CA ALA A 270 -1.59 -8.58 12.31
C ALA A 270 -1.69 -10.10 12.14
N GLU A 271 -2.75 -10.72 12.66
CA GLU A 271 -2.92 -12.18 12.60
C GLU A 271 -3.83 -12.64 11.45
N GLY A 272 -4.55 -11.73 10.79
CA GLY A 272 -5.41 -12.04 9.64
C GLY A 272 -5.83 -10.81 8.87
N VAL A 273 -5.79 -10.89 7.54
CA VAL A 273 -6.34 -9.92 6.60
C VAL A 273 -6.99 -10.69 5.46
N GLN A 274 -7.97 -10.11 4.76
CA GLN A 274 -8.55 -10.80 3.61
C GLN A 274 -7.68 -10.61 2.35
N ILE A 275 -7.42 -11.72 1.65
CA ILE A 275 -6.80 -11.72 0.32
C ILE A 275 -7.73 -12.48 -0.64
N HIS A 276 -8.44 -11.77 -1.50
CA HIS A 276 -9.43 -12.30 -2.42
C HIS A 276 -9.26 -11.72 -3.84
N GLY A 277 -8.21 -12.16 -4.53
CA GLY A 277 -7.76 -11.53 -5.78
C GLY A 277 -6.32 -11.01 -5.72
N GLY A 278 -5.65 -11.20 -4.59
CA GLY A 278 -4.29 -10.70 -4.41
C GLY A 278 -3.27 -11.29 -5.38
N TRP A 279 -2.36 -10.44 -5.83
CA TRP A 279 -1.26 -10.82 -6.72
C TRP A 279 0.00 -11.18 -5.94
N GLN A 280 0.78 -12.11 -6.45
CA GLN A 280 2.12 -12.35 -5.91
C GLN A 280 2.94 -11.05 -5.95
N VAL A 281 3.65 -10.75 -4.86
CA VAL A 281 4.64 -9.68 -4.81
C VAL A 281 6.03 -10.26 -5.13
N VAL A 282 6.74 -9.65 -6.08
CA VAL A 282 8.06 -10.10 -6.54
C VAL A 282 9.04 -8.94 -6.52
N GLY A 283 10.22 -9.16 -5.96
CA GLY A 283 11.31 -8.18 -5.95
C GLY A 283 12.20 -8.32 -4.70
N PRO A 284 13.11 -7.36 -4.48
CA PRO A 284 13.96 -7.34 -3.30
C PRO A 284 13.18 -6.87 -2.07
N GLY A 285 13.60 -7.27 -0.88
CA GLY A 285 13.04 -6.76 0.37
C GLY A 285 12.72 -7.83 1.40
N MET A 286 12.15 -7.40 2.51
CA MET A 286 11.71 -8.24 3.61
C MET A 286 10.27 -8.66 3.39
N VAL A 287 10.06 -9.96 3.20
CA VAL A 287 8.72 -10.53 3.09
C VAL A 287 8.09 -10.58 4.48
N PHE A 288 6.91 -9.98 4.65
CA PHE A 288 6.19 -9.97 5.93
C PHE A 288 4.97 -10.91 5.95
N VAL A 289 4.49 -11.36 4.78
CA VAL A 289 3.38 -12.33 4.67
C VAL A 289 3.53 -13.23 3.44
N ARG A 290 3.17 -14.51 3.59
CA ARG A 290 3.28 -15.55 2.55
C ARG A 290 2.03 -16.43 2.53
N PRO A 291 1.76 -17.16 1.43
CA PRO A 291 0.78 -18.24 1.45
C PRO A 291 1.37 -19.49 2.16
N GLU A 292 0.53 -20.20 2.92
CA GLU A 292 0.91 -21.45 3.56
C GLU A 292 1.40 -22.49 2.54
N GLY A 293 2.56 -23.10 2.83
CA GLY A 293 3.19 -24.11 1.97
C GLY A 293 4.04 -23.54 0.83
N GLU A 294 4.10 -22.22 0.65
CA GLU A 294 4.85 -21.56 -0.42
C GLU A 294 5.97 -20.64 0.12
N ASN A 295 7.02 -21.24 0.68
CA ASN A 295 8.10 -20.52 1.37
C ASN A 295 8.89 -19.50 0.52
N ASN A 296 8.77 -19.54 -0.81
CA ASN A 296 9.47 -18.64 -1.72
C ASN A 296 8.53 -17.63 -2.40
N THR A 297 7.25 -17.63 -2.04
CA THR A 297 6.23 -16.70 -2.53
C THR A 297 6.04 -15.59 -1.49
N SER A 298 5.78 -14.36 -1.95
CA SER A 298 5.40 -13.22 -1.09
C SER A 298 4.00 -12.73 -1.45
N LEU A 299 3.21 -12.40 -0.43
CA LEU A 299 1.97 -11.63 -0.54
C LEU A 299 2.15 -10.21 0.02
N GLY A 300 3.33 -9.90 0.57
CA GLY A 300 3.64 -8.59 1.10
C GLY A 300 5.12 -8.45 1.35
N THR A 301 5.72 -7.45 0.72
CA THR A 301 7.15 -7.17 0.82
C THR A 301 7.39 -5.72 1.18
N ALA A 302 8.27 -5.50 2.14
CA ALA A 302 8.73 -4.19 2.60
C ALA A 302 10.18 -3.97 2.14
N VAL A 303 10.52 -2.77 1.65
CA VAL A 303 11.86 -2.43 1.17
C VAL A 303 12.24 -1.01 1.61
N GLU A 304 13.46 -0.84 2.13
CA GLU A 304 14.05 0.47 2.41
C GLU A 304 14.76 0.98 1.15
N LEU A 305 14.60 2.28 0.86
CA LEU A 305 15.03 2.92 -0.38
C LEU A 305 15.71 4.24 -0.03
N SER A 306 17.02 4.18 0.22
CA SER A 306 17.80 5.31 0.76
C SER A 306 17.22 5.75 2.11
N ASP A 307 16.68 6.98 2.20
CA ASP A 307 16.13 7.51 3.44
C ASP A 307 14.64 7.19 3.62
N GLY A 308 13.95 6.75 2.56
CA GLY A 308 12.53 6.38 2.61
C GLY A 308 12.30 4.87 2.52
N ALA A 309 11.03 4.48 2.38
CA ALA A 309 10.63 3.09 2.43
C ALA A 309 9.36 2.82 1.61
N ALA A 310 9.19 1.57 1.18
CA ALA A 310 8.03 1.15 0.43
C ALA A 310 7.50 -0.22 0.89
N ILE A 311 6.17 -0.34 0.92
CA ILE A 311 5.44 -1.58 1.11
C ILE A 311 4.62 -1.87 -0.14
N VAL A 312 4.70 -3.10 -0.62
CA VAL A 312 3.82 -3.61 -1.68
C VAL A 312 3.07 -4.80 -1.12
N PHE A 313 1.76 -4.66 -1.00
CA PHE A 313 0.85 -5.69 -0.48
C PHE A 313 -0.07 -6.21 -1.59
N SER A 314 -0.39 -7.51 -1.49
CA SER A 314 -1.00 -8.32 -2.56
C SER A 314 -2.35 -7.81 -3.04
N ASP A 315 -3.15 -7.22 -2.14
CA ASP A 315 -4.60 -7.13 -2.29
C ASP A 315 -5.15 -5.79 -1.76
N GLU A 316 -6.18 -5.23 -2.39
CA GLU A 316 -6.82 -3.98 -2.02
C GLU A 316 -7.89 -4.13 -0.95
N TRP A 317 -8.32 -5.35 -0.63
CA TRP A 317 -9.48 -5.57 0.24
C TRP A 317 -9.33 -4.90 1.61
N ILE A 318 -8.09 -4.79 2.11
CA ILE A 318 -7.75 -4.05 3.32
C ILE A 318 -8.13 -2.56 3.28
N SER A 319 -8.52 -2.00 2.14
CA SER A 319 -9.02 -0.62 1.99
C SER A 319 -10.54 -0.48 2.13
N PHE A 320 -11.28 -1.56 2.34
CA PHE A 320 -12.74 -1.54 2.47
C PHE A 320 -13.19 -1.52 3.94
N ASP A 321 -14.19 -0.70 4.21
CA ASP A 321 -14.84 -0.59 5.53
C ASP A 321 -15.41 -1.91 6.04
N SER A 322 -15.91 -2.75 5.12
CA SER A 322 -16.43 -4.08 5.41
C SER A 322 -15.39 -4.97 6.07
N GLU A 323 -14.11 -4.77 5.73
CA GLU A 323 -13.01 -5.54 6.31
C GLU A 323 -12.68 -5.04 7.71
N TRP A 324 -12.53 -3.73 7.91
CA TRP A 324 -12.22 -3.16 9.23
C TRP A 324 -13.29 -3.50 10.27
N GLN A 325 -14.56 -3.55 9.86
CA GLN A 325 -15.67 -3.89 10.74
C GLN A 325 -15.69 -5.38 11.13
N GLN A 326 -15.12 -6.26 10.30
CA GLN A 326 -15.16 -7.71 10.49
C GLN A 326 -13.84 -8.28 11.03
N ILE A 327 -12.72 -7.63 10.71
CA ILE A 327 -11.35 -8.06 10.99
C ILE A 327 -10.61 -6.87 11.64
N PRO A 328 -10.71 -6.71 12.96
CA PRO A 328 -10.03 -5.61 13.68
C PRO A 328 -8.53 -5.54 13.43
N GLU A 329 -7.89 -6.66 13.09
CA GLU A 329 -6.47 -6.76 12.76
C GLU A 329 -6.08 -5.97 11.50
N VAL A 330 -7.03 -5.62 10.62
CA VAL A 330 -6.74 -4.77 9.45
C VAL A 330 -6.36 -3.35 9.86
N GLU A 331 -6.94 -2.83 10.94
CA GLU A 331 -6.56 -1.51 11.49
C GLU A 331 -5.13 -1.54 12.02
N VAL A 332 -4.78 -2.56 12.82
CA VAL A 332 -3.40 -2.78 13.31
C VAL A 332 -2.42 -2.92 12.15
N PHE A 333 -2.82 -3.65 11.10
CA PHE A 333 -1.99 -3.83 9.92
C PHE A 333 -1.72 -2.50 9.20
N TRP A 334 -2.74 -1.65 9.02
CA TRP A 334 -2.55 -0.31 8.44
C TRP A 334 -1.67 0.59 9.30
N GLN A 335 -1.90 0.60 10.62
CA GLN A 335 -1.09 1.34 11.57
C GLN A 335 0.40 0.96 11.42
N ASN A 336 0.69 -0.34 11.44
CA ASN A 336 2.06 -0.82 11.29
C ASN A 336 2.66 -0.46 9.93
N MET A 337 1.88 -0.54 8.84
CA MET A 337 2.36 -0.14 7.52
C MET A 337 2.70 1.34 7.46
N ILE A 338 1.81 2.22 7.95
CA ILE A 338 1.99 3.67 7.95
C ILE A 338 3.18 4.08 8.82
N SER A 339 3.27 3.58 10.05
CA SER A 339 4.42 3.81 10.93
C SER A 339 5.73 3.30 10.31
N TRP A 340 5.70 2.13 9.65
CA TRP A 340 6.89 1.57 9.04
C TRP A 340 7.36 2.35 7.79
N VAL A 341 6.48 2.87 6.95
CA VAL A 341 6.88 3.66 5.77
C VAL A 341 7.10 5.15 6.06
N GLY A 342 6.52 5.67 7.14
CA GLY A 342 6.59 7.08 7.50
C GLY A 342 8.04 7.57 7.64
N PRO A 343 8.33 8.85 7.30
CA PRO A 343 9.66 9.44 7.41
C PRO A 343 10.28 9.23 8.80
N LYS A 344 11.57 8.90 8.86
CA LYS A 344 12.23 8.51 10.13
C LYS A 344 12.67 9.66 11.03
N THR A 345 12.38 10.89 10.62
CA THR A 345 12.68 12.11 11.39
C THR A 345 11.42 12.82 11.85
N PHE A 346 10.26 12.20 11.62
CA PHE A 346 8.94 12.77 11.80
C PHE A 346 8.01 11.63 12.24
N CYS A 347 7.30 11.76 13.37
CA CYS A 347 6.31 10.73 13.79
C CYS A 347 6.83 9.29 13.98
N VAL A 348 8.06 9.06 14.46
CA VAL A 348 8.62 7.68 14.57
C VAL A 348 8.04 6.87 15.74
N ASP A 349 7.53 7.52 16.77
CA ASP A 349 6.89 6.87 17.92
C ASP A 349 5.84 7.85 18.48
N PRO A 350 4.60 7.84 17.95
CA PRO A 350 3.63 8.89 18.23
C PRO A 350 3.19 8.88 19.71
N GLN A 351 3.01 10.07 20.29
CA GLN A 351 2.89 10.35 21.73
C GLN A 351 1.49 10.76 22.20
#